data_AF-A0A5P9BJ15-F1
#
_entry.id   AF-A0A5P9BJ15-F1
#
_cell.length_a   1.000
_cell.length_b   1.000
_cell.length_c   1.000
_cell.angle_alpha   90.00
_cell.angle_beta   90.00
_cell.angle_gamma   90.00
#
_symmetry.space_group_name_H-M   'P 1'
#
loop_
_entity.id
_entity.type
_entity.pdbx_description
1 polymer ?
#
loop_
_entity_poly.entity_id
_entity_poly.type
_entity_poly.pdbx_seq_one_letter_code
_entity_poly.pdbx_strand_id
1 'polypeptide(L)'
;MKLNVSFENLALEASKVKGLIGFAEALRDSSYSYQEAIEALKLFTSQNGGECRQEDEVTRFVVLGETLDCYQPYKDIDKLYFDC
;
A
#
# COMPACT_ATOMS: atom_id res chain seq x y z
N MET A 1 22.15 -26.30 2.47
CA MET A 1 21.98 -24.85 2.63
C MET A 1 20.57 -24.51 2.16
N LYS A 2 19.62 -24.24 3.06
CA LYS A 2 18.28 -23.76 2.67
C LYS A 2 18.41 -22.26 2.39
N LEU A 3 18.25 -21.86 1.13
CA LEU A 3 18.20 -20.46 0.73
C LEU A 3 16.93 -19.87 1.33
N ASN A 4 17.09 -19.06 2.38
CA ASN A 4 16.00 -18.31 3.00
C ASN A 4 15.78 -17.04 2.18
N VAL A 5 15.27 -17.21 0.96
CA VAL A 5 14.99 -16.10 0.04
C VAL A 5 13.55 -15.68 0.26
N SER A 6 13.34 -14.46 0.79
CA SER A 6 12.02 -13.85 0.83
C SER A 6 11.62 -13.41 -0.57
N PHE A 7 10.48 -13.91 -1.07
CA PHE A 7 9.89 -13.50 -2.35
C PHE A 7 8.90 -12.34 -2.17
N GLU A 8 8.83 -11.76 -0.98
CA GLU A 8 7.91 -10.67 -0.65
C GLU A 8 8.09 -9.45 -1.56
N ASN A 9 9.34 -9.00 -1.76
CA ASN A 9 9.62 -7.90 -2.68
C ASN A 9 9.20 -8.22 -4.12
N LEU A 10 9.38 -9.47 -4.56
CA LEU A 10 8.94 -9.89 -5.89
C LEU A 10 7.41 -9.89 -5.99
N ALA A 11 6.71 -10.34 -4.95
CA ALA A 11 5.26 -10.33 -4.88
C ALA A 11 4.71 -8.89 -4.87
N LEU A 12 5.33 -7.99 -4.12
CA LEU A 12 4.99 -6.56 -4.09
C LEU A 12 5.20 -5.91 -5.46
N GLU A 13 6.34 -6.12 -6.11
CA GLU A 13 6.55 -5.59 -7.46
C GLU A 13 5.56 -6.16 -8.48
N ALA A 14 5.25 -7.45 -8.41
CA ALA A 14 4.26 -8.07 -9.29
C ALA A 14 2.84 -7.51 -9.05
N SER A 15 2.50 -7.19 -7.79
CA SER A 15 1.17 -6.67 -7.44
C SER A 15 0.91 -5.26 -8.00
N LYS A 16 1.94 -4.44 -8.25
CA LYS A 16 1.82 -3.13 -8.90
C LYS A 16 1.20 -3.21 -10.30
N VAL A 17 1.37 -4.34 -10.99
CA VAL A 17 0.75 -4.59 -12.31
C VAL A 17 -0.77 -4.72 -12.22
N LYS A 18 -1.29 -5.04 -11.03
CA LYS A 18 -2.74 -5.16 -10.77
C LYS A 18 -3.42 -3.83 -10.41
N GLY A 19 -2.67 -2.73 -10.39
CA GLY A 19 -3.20 -1.41 -9.99
C GLY A 19 -2.99 -1.09 -8.51
N LEU A 20 -3.53 0.05 -8.09
CA LEU A 20 -3.42 0.62 -6.75
C LEU A 20 -4.01 -0.32 -5.68
N ILE A 21 -5.22 -0.84 -5.94
CA ILE A 21 -5.91 -1.72 -4.98
C ILE A 21 -5.14 -3.02 -4.81
N GLY A 22 -4.71 -3.65 -5.91
CA GLY A 22 -3.94 -4.89 -5.86
C GLY A 22 -2.59 -4.72 -5.16
N PHE A 23 -1.97 -3.55 -5.28
CA PHE A 23 -0.75 -3.23 -4.53
C PHE A 23 -1.03 -3.04 -3.04
N ALA A 24 -2.13 -2.37 -2.67
CA ALA A 24 -2.53 -2.18 -1.28
C ALA A 24 -2.87 -3.51 -0.57
N GLU A 25 -3.55 -4.43 -1.27
CA GLU A 25 -3.79 -5.78 -0.76
C GLU A 25 -2.49 -6.52 -0.45
N ALA A 26 -1.51 -6.45 -1.35
CA ALA A 26 -0.21 -7.07 -1.15
C ALA A 26 0.57 -6.44 0.00
N LEU A 27 0.47 -5.11 0.20
CA LEU A 27 1.06 -4.41 1.35
C LEU A 27 0.38 -4.78 2.68
N ARG A 28 -0.93 -5.01 2.70
CA ARG A 28 -1.66 -5.44 3.90
C ARG A 28 -1.26 -6.86 4.35
N ASP A 29 -0.94 -7.72 3.39
CA ASP A 29 -0.55 -9.11 3.64
C ASP A 29 0.97 -9.29 3.85
N SER A 30 1.75 -8.21 3.68
CA SER A 30 3.20 -8.21 3.87
C SER A 30 3.58 -7.90 5.32
N SER A 31 4.89 -7.86 5.57
CA SER A 31 5.50 -7.46 6.83
C SER A 31 5.63 -5.93 7.02
N TYR A 32 5.14 -5.14 6.06
CA TYR A 32 5.23 -3.68 6.10
C TYR A 32 4.35 -3.12 7.22
N SER A 33 4.90 -2.16 7.96
CA SER A 33 4.14 -1.30 8.87
C SER A 33 3.13 -0.44 8.10
N TYR A 34 2.17 0.14 8.83
CA TYR A 34 1.24 1.12 8.27
C TYR A 34 1.99 2.27 7.59
N GLN A 35 3.03 2.82 8.25
CA GLN A 35 3.80 3.93 7.70
C GLN A 35 4.58 3.54 6.44
N GLU A 36 5.27 2.40 6.44
CA GLU A 36 6.00 1.92 5.27
C GLU A 36 5.05 1.66 4.09
N ALA A 37 3.86 1.11 4.36
CA ALA A 37 2.84 0.90 3.35
C ALA A 37 2.32 2.22 2.75
N ILE A 38 2.07 3.24 3.59
CA ILE A 38 1.67 4.58 3.12
C ILE A 38 2.77 5.22 2.26
N GLU A 39 4.05 5.10 2.64
CA GLU A 39 5.15 5.62 1.83
C GLU A 39 5.25 4.89 0.48
N ALA A 40 5.08 3.58 0.47
CA ALA A 40 5.07 2.78 -0.75
C ALA A 40 3.91 3.18 -1.68
N LEU A 41 2.71 3.38 -1.14
CA LEU A 41 1.53 3.83 -1.89
C LEU A 41 1.70 5.26 -2.42
N LYS A 42 2.30 6.17 -1.64
CA LYS A 42 2.65 7.53 -2.09
C LYS A 42 3.59 7.47 -3.28
N LEU A 43 4.64 6.65 -3.20
CA LEU A 43 5.60 6.48 -4.28
C LEU A 43 4.91 5.93 -5.54
N PHE A 44 4.16 4.84 -5.42
CA PHE A 44 3.42 4.24 -6.53
C PHE A 44 2.44 5.23 -7.18
N THR A 45 1.67 5.95 -6.37
CA THR A 45 0.69 6.95 -6.83
C THR A 45 1.40 8.07 -7.59
N SER A 46 2.51 8.60 -7.06
CA SER A 46 3.27 9.67 -7.70
C SER A 46 3.90 9.23 -9.04
N GLN A 47 4.42 8.00 -9.11
CA GLN A 47 5.02 7.43 -10.33
C GLN A 47 4.00 7.22 -11.45
N ASN A 48 2.73 7.01 -11.09
CA ASN A 48 1.64 6.80 -12.05
C ASN A 48 0.79 8.07 -12.28
N GLY A 49 1.30 9.24 -11.86
CA GLY A 49 0.65 10.55 -12.10
C GLY A 49 -0.64 10.76 -11.30
N GLY A 50 -0.81 10.03 -10.20
CA GLY A 50 -1.94 10.18 -9.29
C GLY A 50 -1.73 11.24 -8.23
N GLU A 51 -2.69 11.33 -7.32
CA GLU A 51 -2.71 12.29 -6.22
C GLU A 51 -2.85 11.58 -4.88
N CYS A 52 -2.18 12.12 -3.87
CA CYS A 52 -2.32 11.72 -2.47
C CYS A 52 -2.83 12.92 -1.67
N ARG A 53 -3.89 12.72 -0.87
CA ARG A 53 -4.49 13.75 -0.02
C ARG A 53 -4.65 13.21 1.39
N GLN A 54 -4.31 14.04 2.38
CA GLN A 54 -4.59 13.74 3.78
C GLN A 54 -5.92 14.41 4.14
N GLU A 55 -6.91 13.63 4.57
CA GLU A 55 -8.22 14.08 5.03
C GLU A 55 -8.43 13.50 6.44
N ASP A 56 -8.26 14.33 7.48
CA ASP A 56 -8.29 13.90 8.88
C ASP A 56 -7.35 12.71 9.16
N GLU A 57 -7.91 11.59 9.65
CA GLU A 57 -7.21 10.34 9.96
C GLU A 57 -7.09 9.39 8.75
N VAL A 58 -7.50 9.85 7.55
CA VAL A 58 -7.48 9.08 6.31
C VAL A 58 -6.45 9.65 5.33
N THR A 59 -5.67 8.77 4.72
CA THR A 59 -4.82 9.11 3.57
C THR A 59 -5.46 8.54 2.30
N ARG A 60 -5.99 9.43 1.46
CA ARG A 60 -6.63 9.06 0.19
C ARG A 60 -5.63 9.09 -0.96
N PHE A 61 -5.64 8.04 -1.76
CA PHE A 61 -4.87 7.91 -3.00
C PHE A 61 -5.82 7.81 -4.19
N VAL A 62 -5.52 8.53 -5.27
CA VAL A 62 -6.29 8.48 -6.51
C VAL A 62 -5.33 8.34 -7.68
N VAL A 63 -5.44 7.25 -8.44
CA VAL A 63 -4.57 7.02 -9.61
C VAL A 63 -5.25 6.08 -10.60
N LEU A 64 -5.08 6.33 -11.90
CA LEU A 64 -5.61 5.46 -12.98
C LEU A 64 -7.12 5.14 -12.88
N GLY A 65 -7.92 6.00 -12.24
CA GLY A 65 -9.36 5.79 -12.03
C GLY A 65 -9.72 4.99 -10.78
N GLU A 66 -8.73 4.55 -10.01
CA GLU A 66 -8.91 3.91 -8.71
C GLU A 66 -8.81 4.93 -7.57
N THR A 67 -9.57 4.71 -6.51
CA THR A 67 -9.50 5.47 -5.25
C THR A 67 -9.23 4.49 -4.11
N LEU A 68 -8.38 4.88 -3.17
CA LEU A 68 -8.00 4.07 -2.02
C LEU A 68 -7.89 4.96 -0.78
N ASP A 69 -8.73 4.70 0.22
CA ASP A 69 -8.77 5.44 1.48
C ASP A 69 -8.10 4.60 2.56
N CYS A 70 -6.87 4.98 2.95
CA CYS A 70 -6.09 4.26 3.95
C CYS A 70 -6.25 4.89 5.33
N TYR A 71 -6.36 4.06 6.37
CA TYR A 71 -6.54 4.52 7.76
C TYR A 71 -5.92 3.54 8.75
N GLN A 72 -5.75 3.98 9.99
CA GLN A 72 -5.23 3.15 11.09
C GLN A 72 -6.21 3.18 12.28
N PRO A 73 -7.19 2.26 12.34
CA PRO A 73 -8.23 2.28 13.37
C PRO A 73 -7.70 1.89 14.76
N TYR A 74 -6.61 1.11 14.79
CA TYR A 74 -5.98 0.60 16.00
C TYR A 74 -4.51 0.99 15.99
N LYS A 75 -4.08 1.89 16.89
CA LYS A 75 -2.69 2.39 16.96
C LYS A 75 -1.69 1.32 17.42
N ASP A 76 -2.18 0.28 18.07
CA ASP A 76 -1.43 -0.88 18.55
C ASP A 76 -1.26 -1.98 17.49
N ILE A 77 -2.01 -1.90 16.39
CA ILE A 77 -1.89 -2.82 15.26
C ILE A 77 -1.20 -2.11 14.11
N ASP A 78 0.03 -2.53 13.83
CA ASP A 78 0.85 -1.96 12.76
C ASP A 78 0.57 -2.66 11.42
N LYS A 79 -0.60 -2.38 10.85
CA LYS A 79 -1.06 -2.93 9.57
C LYS A 79 -1.78 -1.87 8.74
N LEU A 80 -1.73 -2.03 7.43
CA LEU A 80 -2.53 -1.25 6.49
C LEU A 80 -4.02 -1.65 6.54
N TYR A 81 -4.90 -0.70 6.85
CA TYR A 81 -6.34 -0.80 6.62
C TYR A 81 -6.74 0.18 5.52
N PHE A 82 -7.67 -0.22 4.68
CA PHE A 82 -8.14 0.62 3.59
C PHE A 82 -9.55 0.23 3.11
N ASP A 83 -10.22 1.17 2.46
CA ASP A 83 -11.45 0.99 1.68
C ASP A 83 -11.24 1.54 0.25
N CYS A 84 -12.03 1.04 -0.71
CA CYS A 84 -11.93 1.36 -2.15
C CYS A 84 -13.29 1.59 -2.80
#